data_AF-A0A0S8KTI9-F1
#
_entry.id   AF-A0A0S8KTI9-F1
#
_cell.length_a   1.000
_cell.length_b   1.000
_cell.length_c   1.000
_cell.angle_alpha   90.00
_cell.angle_beta   90.00
_cell.angle_gamma   90.00
#
_symmetry.space_group_name_H-M   'P 1'
#
loop_
_entity.id
_entity.type
_entity.pdbx_description
1 polymer ?
#
loop_
_entity_poly.entity_id
_entity_poly.type
_entity_poly.pdbx_seq_one_letter_code
_entity_poly.pdbx_strand_id
1 'polypeptide(L)'
;MFHGIRWTLEKLSHLLKLLEPLAYRQRQPLPTFRYRKLESPSVAPPVSLAVDDRHWQAIPWGSYWCEPFADFVLRTRFQIASDW
;
A
#
# COMPACT_ATOMS: atom_id res chain seq x y z
N MET A 1 -7.35 -31.86 19.39
CA MET A 1 -6.92 -30.46 19.25
C MET A 1 -7.62 -29.64 20.32
N PHE A 2 -6.89 -28.98 21.25
CA PHE A 2 -7.43 -28.45 22.51
C PHE A 2 -8.13 -27.07 22.40
N HIS A 3 -9.00 -26.88 21.41
CA HIS A 3 -9.67 -25.59 21.18
C HIS A 3 -10.56 -25.15 22.35
N GLY A 4 -11.19 -26.11 23.04
CA GLY A 4 -12.00 -25.86 24.23
C GLY A 4 -11.20 -25.44 25.47
N ILE A 5 -9.94 -25.88 25.61
CA ILE A 5 -9.06 -25.39 26.69
C ILE A 5 -8.51 -24.00 26.34
N ARG A 6 -8.25 -23.75 25.05
CA ARG A 6 -7.66 -22.49 24.57
C ARG A 6 -8.69 -21.37 24.33
N TRP A 7 -9.98 -21.66 24.53
CA TRP A 7 -11.11 -20.76 24.29
C TRP A 7 -11.05 -20.10 22.92
N THR A 8 -10.74 -20.92 21.91
CA THR A 8 -10.48 -20.39 20.57
C THR A 8 -11.72 -19.68 20.02
N LEU A 9 -12.91 -20.23 20.24
CA LEU A 9 -14.16 -19.68 19.70
C LEU A 9 -14.55 -18.37 20.38
N GLU A 10 -14.39 -18.31 21.70
CA GLU A 10 -14.71 -17.16 22.53
C GLU A 10 -13.77 -15.99 22.20
N LYS A 11 -12.48 -16.26 22.05
CA LYS A 11 -11.47 -15.27 21.64
C LYS A 11 -11.75 -14.71 20.25
N LEU A 12 -12.04 -15.59 19.29
CA LEU A 12 -12.39 -15.15 17.93
C LEU A 12 -13.68 -14.32 17.92
N SER A 13 -14.70 -14.74 18.65
CA SER A 13 -15.98 -14.03 18.73
C SER A 13 -15.82 -12.64 19.33
N HIS A 14 -15.01 -12.51 20.38
CA HIS A 14 -14.71 -11.23 21.00
C HIS A 14 -13.89 -10.32 20.07
N LEU A 15 -12.88 -10.88 19.41
CA LEU A 15 -12.06 -10.15 18.45
C LEU A 15 -12.89 -9.64 17.26
N LEU A 16 -13.81 -10.45 16.73
CA LEU A 16 -14.68 -10.04 15.62
C LEU A 16 -15.57 -8.85 16.02
N LYS A 17 -16.18 -8.87 17.21
CA LYS A 17 -16.97 -7.73 17.72
C LYS A 17 -16.15 -6.45 17.86
N LEU A 18 -14.88 -6.57 18.25
CA LEU A 18 -13.97 -5.44 18.38
C LEU A 18 -13.56 -4.88 17.02
N LEU A 19 -13.35 -5.76 16.03
CA LEU A 19 -12.91 -5.38 14.68
C LEU A 19 -14.04 -4.92 13.76
N GLU A 20 -15.28 -5.35 13.99
CA GLU A 20 -16.46 -5.00 13.19
C GLU A 20 -16.59 -3.48 12.91
N PRO A 21 -16.50 -2.56 13.89
CA PRO A 21 -16.57 -1.12 13.62
C PRO A 21 -15.33 -0.56 12.91
N LEU A 22 -14.20 -1.28 12.94
CA LEU A 22 -12.93 -0.89 12.32
C LEU A 22 -12.77 -1.48 10.92
N ALA A 23 -13.76 -2.23 10.44
CA ALA A 23 -13.77 -2.73 9.07
C ALA A 23 -13.80 -1.54 8.10
N TYR A 24 -12.87 -1.54 7.13
CA TYR A 24 -12.85 -0.55 6.06
C TYR A 24 -14.20 -0.54 5.35
N ARG A 25 -14.94 0.58 5.45
CA ARG A 25 -16.26 0.74 4.82
C ARG A 25 -16.19 0.71 3.31
N GLN A 26 -15.14 1.30 2.74
CA GLN A 26 -14.88 1.33 1.31
C GLN A 26 -13.39 1.11 1.03
N ARG A 27 -13.09 0.52 -0.13
CA ARG A 27 -11.73 0.32 -0.63
C ARG A 27 -11.71 0.70 -2.10
N GLN A 28 -10.78 1.56 -2.48
CA GLN A 28 -10.52 1.87 -3.88
C GLN A 28 -9.05 1.60 -4.21
N PRO A 29 -8.76 0.92 -5.34
CA PRO A 29 -7.39 0.73 -5.78
C PRO A 29 -6.79 2.09 -6.15
N LEU A 30 -5.52 2.30 -5.80
CA LEU A 30 -4.82 3.50 -6.22
C LEU A 30 -4.55 3.46 -7.74
N PRO A 31 -4.46 4.63 -8.39
CA PRO A 31 -3.96 4.71 -9.76
C PRO A 31 -2.54 4.17 -9.88
N THR A 32 -2.19 3.74 -11.10
CA THR A 32 -0.86 3.26 -11.47
C THR A 32 0.25 4.19 -10.98
N PHE A 33 1.31 3.62 -10.43
CA PHE A 33 2.49 4.34 -9.99
C PHE A 33 3.45 4.59 -11.14
N ARG A 34 4.15 5.71 -11.09
CA ARG A 34 5.34 6.02 -11.87
C ARG A 34 6.56 5.66 -11.05
N TYR A 35 7.37 4.75 -11.57
CA TYR A 35 8.55 4.20 -10.91
C TYR A 35 9.81 4.59 -11.66
N ARG A 36 10.80 5.02 -10.89
CA ARG A 36 12.17 5.24 -11.34
C ARG A 36 13.13 4.63 -10.33
N LYS A 37 13.92 3.66 -10.79
CA LYS A 37 15.07 3.17 -10.05
C LYS A 37 16.16 4.23 -10.01
N LEU A 38 16.82 4.35 -8.87
CA LEU A 38 18.00 5.17 -8.66
C LEU A 38 19.24 4.29 -8.79
N GLU A 39 20.37 4.89 -9.16
CA GLU A 39 21.62 4.16 -9.32
C GLU A 39 22.26 3.77 -7.99
N SER A 40 22.02 4.55 -6.94
CA SER A 40 22.58 4.35 -5.60
C SER A 40 21.81 5.18 -4.56
N PRO A 41 21.98 4.91 -3.25
CA PRO A 41 21.29 5.67 -2.19
C PRO A 41 21.82 7.10 -2.07
N SER A 42 22.98 7.39 -2.65
CA SER A 42 23.59 8.72 -2.66
C SER A 42 22.97 9.65 -3.70
N VAL A 43 22.20 9.11 -4.64
CA VAL A 43 21.51 9.92 -5.66
C VAL A 43 20.31 10.61 -5.02
N ALA A 44 20.29 11.93 -5.05
CA ALA A 44 19.16 12.70 -4.55
C ALA A 44 17.87 12.34 -5.32
N PRO A 45 16.80 11.87 -4.63
CA PRO A 45 15.59 11.45 -5.31
C PRO A 45 14.84 12.67 -5.88
N PRO A 46 14.36 12.61 -7.13
CA PRO A 46 13.52 13.67 -7.70
C PRO A 46 12.11 13.67 -7.05
N VAL A 47 11.97 14.36 -5.93
CA VAL A 47 10.72 14.45 -5.14
C VAL A 47 9.92 15.74 -5.35
N SER A 48 10.46 16.72 -6.07
CA SER A 48 9.75 17.98 -6.36
C SER A 48 8.41 17.74 -7.06
N LEU A 49 7.44 18.63 -6.83
CA LEU A 49 6.13 18.60 -7.50
C LEU A 49 6.25 18.81 -9.02
N ALA A 50 7.28 19.54 -9.46
CA ALA A 50 7.54 19.87 -10.85
C ALA A 50 8.30 18.77 -11.64
N VAL A 51 8.56 17.62 -11.03
CA VAL A 51 9.24 16.50 -11.70
C VAL A 51 8.37 15.95 -12.82
N ASP A 52 8.93 15.89 -14.03
CA ASP A 52 8.32 15.21 -15.17
C ASP A 52 8.50 13.69 -15.03
N ASP A 53 7.40 13.01 -14.72
CA ASP A 53 7.32 11.56 -14.50
C ASP A 53 6.66 10.80 -15.66
N ARG A 54 6.39 11.47 -16.79
CA ARG A 54 5.67 10.89 -17.94
C ARG A 54 6.37 9.68 -18.58
N HIS A 55 7.70 9.70 -18.59
CA HIS A 55 8.54 8.65 -19.19
C HIS A 55 8.94 7.55 -18.19
N TRP A 56 8.50 7.64 -16.94
CA TRP A 56 8.83 6.64 -15.93
C TRP A 56 7.98 5.39 -16.12
N GLN A 57 8.51 4.26 -15.66
CA GLN A 57 7.84 2.97 -15.77
C GLN A 57 6.50 3.02 -15.03
N ALA A 58 5.45 2.58 -15.70
CA ALA A 58 4.11 2.48 -15.13
C ALA A 58 3.94 1.14 -14.40
N ILE A 59 3.50 1.19 -13.15
CA ILE A 59 3.36 0.02 -12.28
C ILE A 59 1.93 -0.06 -11.73
N PRO A 60 1.19 -1.15 -12.01
CA PRO A 60 -0.15 -1.35 -11.45
C PRO A 60 -0.15 -1.38 -9.92
N TRP A 61 -1.23 -0.88 -9.31
CA TRP A 61 -1.42 -1.05 -7.87
C TRP A 61 -1.53 -2.52 -7.51
N GLY A 62 -0.86 -2.93 -6.43
CA GLY A 62 -0.93 -4.30 -5.91
C GLY A 62 -0.18 -5.36 -6.72
N SER A 63 0.57 -4.99 -7.76
CA SER A 63 1.44 -5.94 -8.47
C SER A 63 2.75 -6.17 -7.70
N TYR A 64 3.48 -7.22 -8.09
CA TYR A 64 4.86 -7.43 -7.67
C TYR A 64 5.79 -6.70 -8.63
N TRP A 65 6.55 -5.75 -8.10
CA TRP A 65 7.44 -4.89 -8.87
C TRP A 65 8.54 -4.38 -7.96
N CYS A 66 9.73 -4.20 -8.52
CA CYS A 66 10.98 -3.91 -7.82
C CYS A 66 11.78 -5.16 -7.40
N GLU A 67 13.08 -5.07 -7.61
CA GLU A 67 14.07 -6.03 -7.13
C GLU A 67 14.45 -5.72 -5.67
N PRO A 68 15.03 -6.70 -4.95
CA PRO A 68 15.57 -6.46 -3.62
C PRO A 68 16.68 -5.39 -3.62
N PHE A 69 16.78 -4.62 -2.52
CA PHE A 69 17.84 -3.63 -2.29
C PHE A 69 17.96 -2.53 -3.37
N ALA A 70 16.86 -2.20 -4.05
CA ALA A 70 16.84 -1.07 -4.97
C ALA A 70 16.47 0.24 -4.26
N ASP A 71 17.24 1.29 -4.56
CA ASP A 71 16.84 2.66 -4.30
C ASP A 71 15.91 3.12 -5.42
N PHE A 72 14.78 3.75 -5.09
CA PHE A 72 13.79 4.14 -6.10
C PHE A 72 12.96 5.35 -5.67
N VAL A 73 12.27 5.93 -6.64
CA VAL A 73 11.18 6.90 -6.44
C VAL A 73 9.90 6.35 -7.04
N LEU A 74 8.82 6.46 -6.27
CA LEU A 74 7.46 6.21 -6.72
C LEU A 74 6.63 7.47 -6.64
N ARG A 75 5.84 7.70 -7.68
CA ARG A 75 4.92 8.82 -7.76
C ARG A 75 3.57 8.31 -8.23
N THR A 76 2.51 8.74 -7.57
CA THR A 76 1.14 8.58 -8.06
C THR A 76 0.36 9.83 -7.70
N ARG A 77 -0.74 10.05 -8.38
CA ARG A 77 -1.71 11.11 -8.07
C ARG A 77 -3.04 10.42 -7.91
N PHE A 78 -3.72 10.67 -6.81
CA PHE A 78 -5.04 10.15 -6.53
C PHE A 78 -5.90 11.25 -5.96
N GLN A 79 -7.22 11.05 -6.05
CA GLN A 79 -8.20 11.94 -5.47
C GLN A 79 -8.98 11.15 -4.43
N ILE A 80 -9.22 11.77 -3.28
CA ILE A 80 -10.08 11.21 -2.25
C ILE A 80 -11.52 11.54 -2.64
N ALA A 81 -12.40 10.55 -2.59
CA ALA A 81 -13.82 10.75 -2.87
C ALA A 81 -14.44 11.63 -1.78
N SER A 82 -15.37 12.51 -2.16
CA SER A 82 -15.97 13.48 -1.23
C SER A 82 -16.88 12.86 -0.18
N ASP A 83 -17.32 11.62 -0.41
CA ASP A 83 -18.23 10.82 0.42
C ASP A 83 -17.51 9.84 1.37
N TRP A 84 -16.18 9.92 1.46
CA TRP A 84 -15.33 9.16 2.39
C TRP A 84 -15.08 9.91 3.69
#